data_AF-A0A524A1Z5-F1
#
_entry.id   AF-A0A524A1Z5-F1
#
_cell.length_a   1.000
_cell.length_b   1.000
_cell.length_c   1.000
_cell.angle_alpha   90.00
_cell.angle_beta   90.00
_cell.angle_gamma   90.00
#
_symmetry.space_group_name_H-M   'P 1'
#
loop_
_entity.id
_entity.type
_entity.pdbx_description
1 polymer ?
#
loop_
_entity_poly.entity_id
_entity_poly.type
_entity_poly.pdbx_seq_one_letter_code
_entity_poly.pdbx_strand_id
1 'polypeptide(L)' 'LETLDPPKAITPDEVKALIEHAERYLNDADHYAEERKATALASVSYAEGILDALRLLGLVEFEW' A
#
# COMPACT_ATOMS: atom_id res chain seq x y z
N LEU A 1 31.98 -1.45 8.64
CA LEU A 1 30.54 -1.15 8.59
C LEU A 1 30.39 -0.07 7.53
N GLU A 2 29.86 -0.42 6.37
CA GLU A 2 29.53 0.56 5.33
C GLU A 2 28.56 1.57 5.94
N THR A 3 28.88 2.86 5.84
CA THR A 3 28.00 3.93 6.28
C THR A 3 26.82 3.99 5.32
N LEU A 4 25.67 3.47 5.74
CA LEU A 4 24.42 3.64 5.00
C LEU A 4 24.09 5.14 4.95
N ASP A 5 23.70 5.61 3.77
CA ASP A 5 23.15 6.95 3.63
C ASP A 5 21.96 7.13 4.59
N PRO A 6 21.76 8.35 5.12
CA PRO A 6 20.61 8.61 5.96
C PRO A 6 19.31 8.30 5.20
N PRO A 7 18.28 7.75 5.88
CA PRO A 7 17.02 7.44 5.25
C PRO A 7 16.41 8.70 4.62
N LYS A 8 15.88 8.53 3.40
CA LYS A 8 15.20 9.60 2.66
C LYS A 8 13.99 10.12 3.46
N ALA A 9 13.83 11.44 3.54
CA ALA A 9 12.62 12.04 4.07
C ALA A 9 11.41 11.76 3.15
N ILE A 10 10.26 11.42 3.75
CA ILE A 10 9.01 11.17 3.04
C ILE A 10 8.19 12.46 2.97
N THR A 11 7.68 12.77 1.79
CA THR A 11 6.82 13.92 1.52
C THR A 11 5.34 13.54 1.53
N PRO A 12 4.41 14.49 1.78
CA PRO A 12 2.97 14.22 1.70
C PRO A 12 2.51 13.70 0.32
N ASP A 13 3.10 14.21 -0.77
CA ASP A 13 2.76 13.77 -2.12
C ASP A 13 3.17 12.31 -2.37
N GLU A 14 4.26 11.83 -1.76
CA GLU A 14 4.65 10.42 -1.82
C GLU A 14 3.70 9.52 -1.03
N VAL A 15 3.24 10.00 0.14
CA VAL A 15 2.20 9.29 0.91
C VAL A 15 0.92 9.20 0.10
N LYS A 16 0.50 10.31 -0.52
CA LYS A 16 -0.68 10.33 -1.41
C LYS A 16 -0.52 9.38 -2.59
N ALA A 17 0.63 9.37 -3.25
CA ALA A 17 0.91 8.46 -4.36
C ALA A 17 0.84 6.98 -3.95
N LEU A 18 1.25 6.65 -2.72
CA LEU A 18 1.10 5.30 -2.17
C LEU A 18 -0.36 4.93 -1.88
N ILE A 19 -1.16 5.86 -1.35
CA ILE A 19 -2.61 5.66 -1.16
C ILE A 19 -3.30 5.43 -2.50
N GLU A 20 -3.00 6.23 -3.52
CA GLU A 20 -3.50 6.03 -4.89
C GLU A 20 -3.03 4.68 -5.47
N HIS A 21 -1.87 4.19 -5.06
CA HIS A 21 -1.41 2.85 -5.44
C HIS A 21 -2.24 1.76 -4.78
N ALA A 22 -2.54 1.87 -3.48
CA ALA A 22 -3.42 0.94 -2.78
C ALA A 22 -4.81 0.91 -3.42
N GLU A 23 -5.36 2.06 -3.80
CA GLU A 23 -6.65 2.17 -4.51
C GLU A 23 -6.65 1.41 -5.85
N ARG A 24 -5.57 1.51 -6.64
CA ARG A 24 -5.44 0.74 -7.89
C ARG A 24 -5.48 -0.76 -7.65
N TYR A 25 -4.80 -1.25 -6.61
CA TYR A 25 -4.81 -2.67 -6.27
C TYR A 25 -6.15 -3.14 -5.70
N LEU A 26 -6.89 -2.27 -5.02
CA LEU A 26 -8.27 -2.54 -4.61
C LEU A 26 -9.18 -2.72 -5.85
N ASN A 27 -9.05 -1.85 -6.85
CA ASN A 27 -9.78 -1.97 -8.11
C ASN A 27 -9.42 -3.27 -8.86
N ASP A 28 -8.15 -3.66 -8.85
CA ASP A 28 -7.72 -4.94 -9.41
C ASP A 28 -8.33 -6.13 -8.66
N ALA A 29 -8.43 -6.04 -7.34
CA ALA A 29 -9.04 -7.09 -6.53
C ALA A 29 -10.52 -7.29 -6.89
N ASP A 30 -11.27 -6.20 -7.01
CA ASP A 30 -12.67 -6.22 -7.44
C ASP A 30 -12.80 -6.80 -8.86
N HIS A 31 -11.97 -6.35 -9.80
CA HIS A 31 -11.95 -6.84 -11.17
C HIS A 31 -11.70 -8.36 -11.27
N TYR A 32 -10.83 -8.91 -10.44
CA TYR A 32 -10.46 -10.33 -10.47
C TYR A 32 -11.30 -11.23 -9.56
N ALA A 33 -12.22 -10.68 -8.76
CA ALA A 33 -12.89 -11.39 -7.67
C ALA A 33 -13.68 -12.64 -8.13
N GLU A 34 -14.26 -12.61 -9.33
CA GLU A 34 -15.08 -13.70 -9.84
C GLU A 34 -14.25 -14.81 -10.53
N GLU A 35 -13.40 -14.42 -11.48
CA GLU A 35 -12.72 -15.36 -12.38
C GLU A 35 -11.33 -15.77 -11.87
N ARG A 36 -10.67 -14.93 -11.07
CA ARG A 36 -9.27 -15.08 -10.69
C ARG A 36 -9.06 -14.83 -9.20
N LYS A 37 -9.79 -15.57 -8.36
CA LYS A 37 -9.81 -15.43 -6.89
C LYS A 37 -8.44 -15.34 -6.21
N ALA A 38 -7.46 -16.12 -6.66
CA ALA A 38 -6.11 -16.06 -6.10
C ALA A 38 -5.42 -14.71 -6.42
N THR A 39 -5.60 -14.20 -7.65
CA THR A 39 -5.14 -12.86 -8.04
C THR A 39 -5.88 -11.79 -7.25
N ALA A 40 -7.20 -11.90 -7.13
CA ALA A 40 -8.01 -10.96 -6.36
C ALA A 40 -7.55 -10.85 -4.90
N LEU A 41 -7.34 -12.00 -4.26
CA LEU A 41 -6.83 -12.08 -2.89
C LEU A 41 -5.42 -11.45 -2.78
N ALA A 42 -4.52 -11.76 -3.71
CA ALA A 42 -3.19 -11.16 -3.73
C ALA A 42 -3.26 -9.63 -3.91
N SER A 43 -4.15 -9.13 -4.77
CA SER A 43 -4.33 -7.70 -5.03
C SER A 43 -4.85 -6.96 -3.79
N VAL A 44 -5.90 -7.46 -3.13
CA VAL A 44 -6.43 -6.81 -1.92
C VAL A 44 -5.43 -6.87 -0.77
N SER A 45 -4.75 -8.00 -0.56
CA SER A 45 -3.70 -8.11 0.48
C SER A 45 -2.52 -7.17 0.23
N TYR A 46 -2.20 -6.87 -1.04
CA TYR A 46 -1.17 -5.88 -1.37
C TYR A 46 -1.64 -4.45 -1.07
N ALA A 47 -2.89 -4.12 -1.38
CA ALA A 47 -3.49 -2.82 -1.01
C ALA A 47 -3.50 -2.63 0.51
N GLU A 48 -3.96 -3.62 1.27
CA GLU A 48 -3.97 -3.62 2.73
C GLU A 48 -2.55 -3.46 3.31
N GLY A 49 -1.57 -4.22 2.78
CA GLY A 49 -0.19 -4.13 3.23
C GLY A 49 0.45 -2.76 3.04
N ILE A 50 0.10 -2.03 1.96
CA ILE A 50 0.53 -0.64 1.77
C ILE A 50 -0.06 0.26 2.87
N LEU A 51 -1.37 0.16 3.11
CA LEU A 51 -2.07 1.01 4.07
C LEU A 51 -1.62 0.73 5.51
N ASP A 52 -1.43 -0.54 5.86
CA ASP A 52 -0.87 -0.95 7.15
C ASP A 52 0.55 -0.41 7.35
N ALA A 53 1.41 -0.48 6.33
CA ALA A 53 2.77 0.08 6.42
C ALA A 53 2.74 1.60 6.67
N LEU A 54 1.89 2.34 5.95
CA LEU A 54 1.72 3.78 6.17
C LEU A 54 1.23 4.08 7.59
N ARG A 55 0.29 3.28 8.11
CA ARG A 55 -0.23 3.40 9.47
C ARG A 55 0.84 3.11 10.52
N LEU A 56 1.59 2.02 10.36
CA LEU A 56 2.66 1.61 11.29
C LEU A 56 3.79 2.65 11.37
N LEU A 57 4.03 3.38 10.27
CA LEU A 57 4.97 4.50 10.22
C LEU A 57 4.40 5.82 10.77
N GLY A 58 3.13 5.84 11.18
CA GLY A 58 2.45 7.04 11.68
C GLY A 58 2.17 8.09 10.61
N LEU A 59 2.11 7.70 9.33
CA LEU A 59 1.90 8.62 8.21
C LEU A 59 0.42 8.84 7.89
N VAL A 60 -0.45 7.93 8.34
CA VAL A 60 -1.92 7.98 8.19
C VAL A 60 -2.62 7.40 9.41
N GLU A 61 -3.88 7.78 9.63
CA GLU A 61 -4.74 7.27 10.69
C GLU A 61 -6.08 6.79 10.12
N PHE A 62 -6.46 5.53 10.40
CA PHE A 62 -7.74 4.95 10.00
C PHE A 62 -8.06 3.70 10.85
N GLU A 63 -9.20 3.05 10.64
CA GLU A 63 -9.61 1.77 11.24
C GLU A 63 -10.16 0.83 10.16
N TRP A 64 -10.06 -0.48 10.39
CA TRP A 64 -10.56 -1.54 9.51
C TRP A 64 -11.99 -1.96 9.90
#